data_AF-A0A519CJ68-F1
#
_entry.id   AF-A0A519CJ68-F1
#
_cell.length_a   1.000
_cell.length_b   1.000
_cell.length_c   1.000
_cell.angle_alpha   90.00
_cell.angle_beta   90.00
_cell.angle_gamma   90.00
#
_symmetry.space_group_name_H-M   'P 1'
#
loop_
_entity.id
_entity.type
_entity.pdbx_description
1 polymer ?
#
loop_
_entity_poly.entity_id
_entity_poly.type
_entity_poly.pdbx_seq_one_letter_code
_entity_poly.pdbx_strand_id
1 'polypeptide(L)'
;MVVPTDIEEFVEKHIKLMISQTETYLPFIKVAFPYSNNMADGVYNLIIGSALSVFVNQYALRMKYPTAEDFTEFGKTAIRYRDQVDQFFK
;
A
#
# COMPACT_ATOMS: atom_id res chain seq x y z
N MET A 1 0.35 -0.92 21.11
CA MET A 1 0.62 0.55 21.02
C MET A 1 -0.03 1.05 19.74
N VAL A 2 -0.65 2.23 19.69
CA VAL A 2 -1.32 2.73 18.47
C VAL A 2 -0.26 3.38 17.57
N VAL A 3 -0.23 3.03 16.28
CA VAL A 3 0.61 3.69 15.27
C VAL A 3 0.40 5.21 15.40
N PRO A 4 1.46 6.03 15.44
CA PRO A 4 1.29 7.48 15.51
C PRO A 4 0.37 7.99 14.40
N THR A 5 -0.65 8.78 14.76
CA THR A 5 -1.71 9.21 13.85
C THR A 5 -1.18 9.93 12.61
N ASP A 6 -0.11 10.70 12.75
CA ASP A 6 0.57 11.39 11.67
C ASP A 6 1.21 10.43 10.65
N ILE A 7 1.75 9.30 11.12
CA ILE A 7 2.27 8.23 10.25
C ILE A 7 1.13 7.53 9.53
N GLU A 8 0.06 7.19 10.27
CA GLU A 8 -1.12 6.52 9.72
C GLU A 8 -1.77 7.36 8.61
N GLU A 9 -2.05 8.64 8.87
CA GLU A 9 -2.63 9.56 7.89
C GLU A 9 -1.74 9.72 6.64
N PHE A 10 -0.43 9.82 6.82
CA PHE A 10 0.50 9.95 5.71
C PHE A 10 0.49 8.72 4.81
N VAL A 11 0.50 7.53 5.42
CA VAL A 11 0.50 6.26 4.70
C VAL A 11 -0.85 6.01 4.01
N GLU A 12 -1.97 6.32 4.67
CA GLU A 12 -3.29 6.23 4.04
C GLU A 12 -3.42 7.17 2.85
N LYS A 13 -2.93 8.41 2.96
CA LYS A 13 -2.93 9.36 1.85
C LYS A 13 -2.13 8.82 0.66
N HIS A 14 -1.00 8.17 0.93
CA HIS A 14 -0.19 7.52 -0.12
C HIS A 14 -0.94 6.36 -0.78
N ILE A 15 -1.60 5.49 -0.01
CA ILE A 15 -2.41 4.39 -0.55
C ILE A 15 -3.54 4.93 -1.44
N LYS A 16 -4.30 5.92 -0.95
CA LYS A 16 -5.41 6.54 -1.70
C LYS A 16 -4.92 7.19 -3.00
N LEU A 17 -3.77 7.85 -2.97
CA LEU A 17 -3.14 8.41 -4.17
C LEU A 17 -2.82 7.30 -5.19
N MET A 18 -2.15 6.23 -4.76
CA MET A 18 -1.80 5.11 -5.64
C MET A 18 -3.05 4.41 -6.20
N ILE A 19 -4.12 4.27 -5.42
CA ILE A 19 -5.40 3.72 -5.92
C ILE A 19 -5.98 4.64 -7.00
N SER A 20 -5.99 5.96 -6.78
CA SER A 20 -6.50 6.93 -7.77
C SER A 20 -5.72 6.93 -9.09
N GLN A 21 -4.48 6.44 -9.08
CA GLN A 21 -3.61 6.36 -10.24
C GLN A 21 -3.56 4.98 -10.89
N THR A 22 -4.40 4.04 -10.45
CA THR A 22 -4.38 2.63 -10.91
C THR A 22 -4.43 2.49 -12.41
N GLU A 23 -5.35 3.18 -13.08
CA GLU A 23 -5.49 3.13 -14.53
C GLU A 23 -4.22 3.62 -15.26
N THR A 24 -3.53 4.61 -14.69
CA THR A 24 -2.34 5.24 -15.27
C THR A 24 -1.14 4.30 -15.27
N TYR A 25 -0.89 3.56 -14.19
CA TYR A 25 0.24 2.61 -14.14
C TYR A 25 -0.13 1.19 -14.54
N LEU A 26 -1.40 0.89 -14.83
CA LEU A 26 -1.80 -0.44 -15.28
C LEU A 26 -1.02 -0.93 -16.53
N PRO A 27 -0.74 -0.10 -17.55
CA PRO A 27 0.11 -0.50 -18.67
C PRO A 27 1.52 -0.90 -18.23
N PHE A 28 2.09 -0.18 -17.27
CA PHE A 28 3.40 -0.52 -16.70
C PHE A 28 3.37 -1.91 -16.05
N ILE A 29 2.33 -2.25 -15.28
CA ILE A 29 2.22 -3.58 -14.64
C ILE A 29 2.17 -4.70 -15.68
N LYS A 30 1.41 -4.51 -16.76
CA LYS A 30 1.34 -5.50 -17.85
C LYS A 30 2.68 -5.74 -18.52
N VAL A 31 3.51 -4.70 -18.65
CA VAL A 31 4.85 -4.80 -19.26
C VAL A 31 5.87 -5.38 -18.28
N ALA A 32 5.87 -4.92 -17.03
CA ALA A 32 6.83 -5.34 -16.01
C ALA A 32 6.57 -6.75 -15.48
N PHE A 33 5.30 -7.17 -15.43
CA PHE A 33 4.86 -8.46 -14.90
C PHE A 33 4.00 -9.22 -15.93
N PRO A 34 4.58 -9.62 -17.08
CA PRO A 34 3.82 -10.15 -18.22
C PRO A 34 3.16 -11.50 -17.96
N TYR A 35 3.59 -12.23 -16.92
CA TYR A 35 3.07 -13.55 -16.56
C TYR A 35 2.10 -13.52 -15.36
N SER A 36 1.69 -12.34 -14.91
CA SER A 36 0.71 -12.23 -13.82
C SER A 36 -0.68 -12.63 -14.30
N ASN A 37 -1.21 -13.71 -13.74
CA ASN A 37 -2.58 -14.17 -14.00
C ASN A 37 -3.64 -13.44 -13.14
N ASN A 38 -3.20 -12.68 -12.14
CA ASN A 38 -4.08 -11.92 -11.26
C ASN A 38 -3.58 -10.47 -11.16
N MET A 39 -4.10 -9.63 -12.07
CA MET A 39 -3.70 -8.23 -12.17
C MET A 39 -4.14 -7.40 -10.95
N ALA A 40 -5.31 -7.70 -10.38
CA ALA A 40 -5.80 -7.06 -9.16
C ALA A 40 -4.85 -7.31 -7.99
N ASP A 41 -4.38 -8.55 -7.82
CA ASP A 41 -3.41 -8.89 -6.79
C ASP A 41 -2.05 -8.23 -7.03
N GLY A 42 -1.58 -8.21 -8.28
CA GLY A 42 -0.34 -7.52 -8.65
C GLY A 42 -0.37 -6.02 -8.34
N VAL A 43 -1.46 -5.35 -8.68
CA VAL A 43 -1.66 -3.93 -8.36
C VAL A 43 -1.75 -3.70 -6.85
N TYR A 44 -2.56 -4.51 -6.14
CA TYR A 44 -2.69 -4.40 -4.69
C TYR A 44 -1.33 -4.57 -3.99
N ASN A 45 -0.56 -5.59 -4.37
CA ASN A 45 0.77 -5.86 -3.82
C ASN A 45 1.74 -4.71 -4.09
N LEU A 46 1.69 -4.10 -5.28
CA LEU A 46 2.49 -2.92 -5.59
C LEU A 46 2.14 -1.74 -4.68
N ILE A 47 0.85 -1.42 -4.54
CA ILE A 47 0.37 -0.30 -3.71
C ILE A 47 0.81 -0.51 -2.26
N ILE A 48 0.53 -1.68 -1.69
CA ILE A 48 0.83 -1.97 -0.30
C ILE A 48 2.33 -2.10 -0.05
N GLY A 49 3.10 -2.69 -0.95
CA GLY A 49 4.57 -2.74 -0.86
C GLY A 49 5.21 -1.35 -0.90
N SER A 50 4.68 -0.46 -1.75
CA SER A 50 5.07 0.95 -1.77
C SER A 50 4.73 1.65 -0.45
N ALA A 51 3.49 1.47 0.04
CA ALA A 51 3.02 2.05 1.29
C ALA A 51 3.80 1.54 2.52
N LEU A 52 4.19 0.26 2.54
CA LEU A 52 5.05 -0.32 3.57
C LEU A 52 6.40 0.38 3.63
N SER A 53 7.01 0.65 2.47
CA SER A 53 8.28 1.38 2.39
C SER A 53 8.13 2.81 2.95
N VAL A 54 7.02 3.48 2.63
CA VAL A 54 6.68 4.80 3.19
C VAL A 54 6.51 4.73 4.71
N PHE A 55 5.77 3.74 5.20
CA PHE A 55 5.53 3.51 6.63
C PHE A 55 6.84 3.35 7.40
N VAL A 56 7.73 2.45 6.95
CA VAL A 56 9.05 2.25 7.58
C VAL A 56 9.88 3.53 7.54
N ASN A 57 9.86 4.27 6.42
CA ASN A 57 10.57 5.54 6.30
C ASN A 57 10.05 6.61 7.27
N GLN A 58 8.73 6.67 7.51
CA GLN A 58 8.16 7.59 8.49
C GLN A 58 8.65 7.30 9.91
N TYR A 59 8.79 6.03 10.29
CA TYR A 59 9.42 5.66 11.56
C TYR A 59 10.89 6.06 11.60
N ALA A 60 11.65 5.78 10.53
CA ALA A 60 13.07 6.10 10.44
C ALA A 60 13.35 7.60 10.58
N LEU A 61 12.53 8.47 9.98
CA LEU A 61 12.62 9.93 10.12
C LEU A 61 12.46 10.41 11.57
N ARG A 62 11.81 9.61 12.42
CA ARG A 62 11.63 9.87 13.86
C ARG A 62 12.69 9.17 14.72
N MET A 63 13.74 8.63 14.11
CA MET A 63 14.78 7.82 14.75
C MET A 63 14.21 6.62 15.53
N LYS A 64 13.12 6.05 15.02
CA LYS A 64 12.43 4.90 15.61
C LYS A 64 12.34 3.76 14.59
N TYR A 65 11.99 2.58 15.09
CA TYR A 65 11.68 1.41 14.28
C TYR A 65 10.28 0.92 14.60
N PRO A 66 9.48 0.53 13.59
CA PRO A 66 8.18 -0.08 13.83
C PRO A 66 8.35 -1.44 14.51
N THR A 67 7.49 -1.72 15.48
CA THR A 67 7.39 -3.01 16.16
C THR A 67 6.54 -3.99 15.34
N ALA A 68 6.53 -5.26 15.74
CA ALA A 68 5.64 -6.27 15.14
C ALA A 68 4.15 -5.91 15.28
N GLU A 69 3.77 -5.24 16.38
CA GLU A 69 2.40 -4.76 16.58
C GLU A 69 2.07 -3.63 15.61
N ASP A 70 3.00 -2.70 15.37
CA ASP A 70 2.83 -1.60 14.41
C ASP A 70 2.63 -2.14 12.97
N PHE A 71 3.38 -3.18 12.59
CA PHE A 71 3.17 -3.85 11.30
C PHE A 71 1.82 -4.57 11.22
N THR A 72 1.36 -5.15 12.33
CA THR A 72 0.05 -5.81 12.39
C THR A 72 -1.08 -4.80 12.22
N GLU A 73 -1.01 -3.65 12.89
CA GLU A 73 -1.98 -2.56 12.71
C GLU A 73 -1.94 -1.99 11.29
N PHE A 74 -0.75 -1.77 10.73
CA PHE A 74 -0.63 -1.37 9.33
C PHE A 74 -1.30 -2.38 8.38
N GLY A 75 -1.14 -3.68 8.63
CA GLY A 75 -1.81 -4.73 7.85
C GLY A 75 -3.34 -4.64 7.92
N LYS A 76 -3.91 -4.34 9.09
CA LYS A 76 -5.36 -4.11 9.27
C LYS A 76 -5.87 -2.87 8.56
N THR A 77 -5.04 -1.84 8.40
CA THR A 77 -5.37 -0.66 7.60
C THR A 77 -5.27 -0.97 6.11
N ALA A 78 -4.20 -1.62 5.67
CA ALA A 78 -3.96 -1.99 4.27
C ALA A 78 -5.08 -2.86 3.68
N ILE A 79 -5.54 -3.89 4.41
CA ILE A 79 -6.55 -4.84 3.92
C ILE A 79 -7.89 -4.18 3.57
N ARG A 80 -8.24 -3.05 4.20
CA ARG A 80 -9.48 -2.31 3.95
C ARG A 80 -9.55 -1.73 2.53
N TYR A 81 -8.41 -1.60 1.86
CA TYR A 81 -8.32 -1.06 0.50
C TYR A 81 -8.40 -2.14 -0.58
N ARG A 82 -8.42 -3.43 -0.22
CA ARG A 82 -8.44 -4.53 -1.20
C ARG A 82 -9.65 -4.45 -2.12
N ASP A 83 -10.84 -4.27 -1.56
CA ASP A 83 -12.08 -4.22 -2.33
C ASP A 83 -12.11 -3.04 -3.32
N GLN A 84 -11.43 -1.93 -3.00
CA GLN A 84 -11.33 -0.78 -3.91
C GLN A 84 -10.44 -1.08 -5.11
N VAL A 85 -9.34 -1.81 -4.91
CA VAL A 85 -8.46 -2.23 -6.02
C VAL A 85 -9.18 -3.24 -6.90
N ASP A 86 -9.90 -4.20 -6.31
CA ASP A 86 -10.63 -5.22 -7.07
C ASP A 86 -11.70 -4.61 -7.98
N GLN A 87 -12.26 -3.43 -7.66
CA GLN A 87 -13.25 -2.74 -8.51
C GLN A 87 -12.70 -2.31 -9.88
N PHE A 88 -11.39 -2.09 -10.03
CA PHE A 88 -10.78 -1.75 -11.32
C PHE A 88 -10.70 -2.94 -12.30
N PHE A 89 -10.99 -4.15 -11.82
CA PHE A 89 -10.82 -5.41 -12.56
C PHE A 89 -12.09 -6.27 -12.63
N LYS A 90 -13.23 -5.73 -12.18
CA LYS A 90 -14.56 -6.34 -12.28
C LYS A 90 -15.26 -5.96 -13.57
#